data_AF-A0A523IVQ4-F1
#
_entry.id   AF-A0A523IVQ4-F1
#
_cell.length_a   1.000
_cell.length_b   1.000
_cell.length_c   1.000
_cell.angle_alpha   90.00
_cell.angle_beta   90.00
_cell.angle_gamma   90.00
#
_symmetry.space_group_name_H-M   'P 1'
#
loop_
_entity.id
_entity.type
_entity.pdbx_description
1 polymer ?
#
loop_
_entity_poly.entity_id
_entity_poly.type
_entity_poly.pdbx_seq_one_letter_code
_entity_poly.pdbx_strand_id
1 'polypeptide(L)'
;MQKLTDKDLAEQHGIKNPGGIYYNLPIPALYEEVIRREEGLIGEGGTLVAYTGVHTGRSPADRFIVKEPGTENDILWGTVNKAISPEHFDSLHKKILDYYEGKDLFVRDLSVCAHPDYCINVRVINEYAWHNVFVNNLFIRPDPQDLPHKSVGFTVLCAPGVKADPETDGTCSETFIILNFEKRMAIIGGTQYAGEMKKSVFSALNFLLPEKGVFPMHCSANVGKDGDVALFFGLSGTGKTTLSADPDRALIGDDEHGWFDKGIFNFEGGCYAKAIKLNPKTEPEIYNASLRFGSVLENVKIDSETKKIDFDSDEHTENTRVAYQIDFLTNIVPEGVGGIPKTIFMLTYDAFGVLPPISKLTPEQAMYYFTLGYTAKVAGTERGVSEPQATFSSCFGAPFLPRPPLFYADMLKDKLEQSGATVWLLNTGITGGPYGVGNRMPLPQTRALVTAAVDGTLEKGSFNEVPVFGLEVPTSCPGVDEKLLEPKKCWNDPAEYDSKAAELAARFEEEFA
;
A
#
# COMPACT_ATOMS: atom_id res chain seq x y z
N MET A 1 -5.85 0.52 33.96
CA MET A 1 -6.17 0.03 32.61
C MET A 1 -7.50 -0.69 32.67
N GLN A 2 -8.49 -0.16 31.96
CA GLN A 2 -9.81 -0.78 31.86
C GLN A 2 -9.68 -2.04 30.99
N LYS A 3 -10.27 -3.15 31.44
CA LYS A 3 -10.16 -4.46 30.77
C LYS A 3 -11.39 -4.67 29.90
N LEU A 4 -11.18 -5.01 28.63
CA LEU A 4 -12.22 -5.59 27.79
C LEU A 4 -12.59 -6.96 28.38
N THR A 5 -13.88 -7.20 28.59
CA THR A 5 -14.37 -8.42 29.24
C THR A 5 -14.89 -9.42 28.20
N ASP A 6 -15.01 -10.69 28.58
CA ASP A 6 -15.67 -11.73 27.79
C ASP A 6 -17.09 -11.30 27.38
N LYS A 7 -17.79 -10.59 28.28
CA LYS A 7 -19.12 -10.05 28.02
C LYS A 7 -19.09 -9.01 26.89
N ASP A 8 -18.10 -8.11 26.89
CA ASP A 8 -17.98 -7.09 25.85
C ASP A 8 -17.71 -7.74 24.48
N LEU A 9 -16.84 -8.74 24.42
CA LEU A 9 -16.55 -9.47 23.19
C LEU A 9 -17.76 -10.30 22.70
N ALA A 10 -18.50 -10.92 23.60
CA ALA A 10 -19.71 -11.67 23.27
C ALA A 10 -20.81 -10.75 22.73
N GLU A 11 -21.04 -9.60 23.37
CA GLU A 11 -22.09 -8.64 22.96
C GLU A 11 -21.75 -7.93 21.65
N GLN A 12 -20.48 -7.58 21.43
CA GLN A 12 -20.06 -6.79 20.26
C GLN A 12 -19.69 -7.64 19.04
N HIS A 13 -19.10 -8.82 19.27
CA HIS A 13 -18.48 -9.62 18.21
C HIS A 13 -18.96 -11.08 18.19
N GLY A 14 -19.79 -11.51 19.15
CA GLY A 14 -20.29 -12.88 19.24
C GLY A 14 -19.27 -13.91 19.76
N ILE A 15 -18.07 -13.47 20.17
CA ILE A 15 -17.00 -14.34 20.69
C ILE A 15 -17.36 -14.79 22.10
N LYS A 16 -17.42 -16.11 22.33
CA LYS A 16 -17.82 -16.70 23.63
C LYS A 16 -16.67 -17.48 24.23
N ASN A 17 -16.57 -17.45 25.56
CA ASN A 17 -15.62 -18.25 26.34
C ASN A 17 -14.16 -18.23 25.81
N PRO A 18 -13.56 -17.07 25.49
CA PRO A 18 -12.14 -17.05 25.11
C PRO A 18 -11.28 -17.60 26.27
N GLY A 19 -10.15 -18.22 25.95
CA GLY A 19 -9.20 -18.72 26.95
C GLY A 19 -8.59 -17.59 27.77
N GLY A 20 -8.06 -16.58 27.09
CA GLY A 20 -7.49 -15.37 27.67
C GLY A 20 -7.64 -14.18 26.73
N ILE A 21 -7.92 -12.99 27.28
CA ILE A 21 -8.03 -11.75 26.51
C ILE A 21 -6.84 -10.85 26.82
N TYR A 22 -5.96 -10.69 25.84
CA TYR A 22 -4.79 -9.83 25.89
C TYR A 22 -5.10 -8.50 25.20
N TYR A 23 -5.80 -7.64 25.94
CA TYR A 23 -6.29 -6.35 25.42
C TYR A 23 -5.23 -5.25 25.50
N ASN A 24 -4.93 -4.61 24.35
CA ASN A 24 -4.01 -3.47 24.22
C ASN A 24 -2.68 -3.68 24.96
N LEU A 25 -2.12 -4.90 24.91
CA LEU A 25 -0.85 -5.19 25.59
C LEU A 25 0.25 -4.21 25.18
N PRO A 26 1.12 -3.76 26.09
CA PRO A 26 2.27 -2.97 25.70
C PRO A 26 3.21 -3.82 24.83
N ILE A 27 3.97 -3.18 23.93
CA ILE A 27 4.86 -3.88 22.98
C ILE A 27 5.84 -4.85 23.66
N PRO A 28 6.48 -4.53 24.80
CA PRO A 28 7.30 -5.51 25.52
C PRO A 28 6.54 -6.78 25.94
N ALA A 29 5.28 -6.66 26.39
CA ALA A 29 4.48 -7.83 26.76
C ALA A 29 4.09 -8.64 25.52
N LEU A 30 3.82 -7.99 24.38
CA LEU A 30 3.62 -8.71 23.13
C LEU A 30 4.87 -9.49 22.72
N TYR A 31 6.07 -8.92 22.87
CA TYR A 31 7.33 -9.63 22.61
C TYR A 31 7.48 -10.87 23.49
N GLU A 32 7.15 -10.77 24.78
CA GLU A 32 7.16 -11.93 25.69
C GLU A 32 6.22 -13.04 25.21
N GLU A 33 5.00 -12.68 24.77
CA GLU A 33 4.04 -13.65 24.22
C GLU A 33 4.54 -14.27 22.92
N VAL A 34 5.07 -13.47 21.98
CA VAL A 34 5.64 -13.97 20.72
C VAL A 34 6.68 -15.04 20.98
N ILE A 35 7.60 -14.80 21.91
CA ILE A 35 8.69 -15.75 22.21
C ILE A 35 8.18 -16.96 22.99
N ARG A 36 7.27 -16.77 23.97
CA ARG A 36 6.70 -17.88 24.74
C ARG A 36 5.87 -18.83 23.86
N ARG A 37 5.24 -18.29 22.82
CA ARG A 37 4.37 -19.02 21.88
C ARG A 37 5.10 -19.49 20.63
N GLU A 38 6.40 -19.24 20.53
CA GLU A 38 7.23 -19.62 19.37
C GLU A 38 6.70 -19.06 18.04
N GLU A 39 6.09 -17.87 18.09
CA GLU A 39 5.49 -17.23 16.91
C GLU A 39 6.52 -16.46 16.06
N GLY A 40 7.70 -16.19 16.61
CA GLY A 40 8.74 -15.39 15.97
C GLY A 40 10.05 -15.39 16.75
N LEU A 41 11.03 -14.66 16.23
CA LEU A 41 12.38 -14.56 16.77
C LEU A 41 12.75 -13.11 17.04
N ILE A 42 13.66 -12.87 17.98
CA ILE A 42 14.30 -11.55 18.15
C ILE A 42 15.57 -11.51 17.30
N GLY A 43 15.62 -10.54 16.38
CA GLY A 43 16.77 -10.21 15.54
C GLY A 43 17.65 -9.12 16.13
N GLU A 44 18.68 -8.74 15.37
CA GLU A 44 19.58 -7.65 15.75
C GLU A 44 18.85 -6.34 16.03
N GLY A 45 19.35 -5.59 17.03
CA GLY A 45 18.72 -4.35 17.49
C GLY A 45 17.33 -4.49 18.14
N GLY A 46 16.88 -5.74 18.36
CA GLY A 46 15.62 -6.05 19.04
C GLY A 46 14.41 -6.09 18.11
N THR A 47 14.61 -6.08 16.79
CA THR A 47 13.53 -6.27 15.81
C THR A 47 12.91 -7.66 15.96
N LEU A 48 11.62 -7.79 15.67
CA LEU A 48 10.94 -9.08 15.64
C LEU A 48 10.99 -9.65 14.22
N VAL A 49 11.30 -10.94 14.07
CA VAL A 49 11.22 -11.66 12.79
C VAL A 49 10.11 -12.69 12.87
N ALA A 50 9.17 -12.64 11.93
CA ALA A 50 8.05 -13.58 11.82
C ALA A 50 7.99 -14.20 10.42
N TYR A 51 7.50 -15.43 10.34
CA TYR A 51 7.36 -16.18 9.09
C TYR A 51 5.89 -16.48 8.83
N THR A 52 5.45 -16.26 7.59
CA THR A 52 4.02 -16.34 7.23
C THR A 52 3.67 -17.62 6.46
N GLY A 53 4.60 -18.57 6.41
CA GLY A 53 4.42 -19.88 5.77
C GLY A 53 4.25 -19.76 4.26
N VAL A 54 3.20 -20.41 3.73
CA VAL A 54 2.94 -20.48 2.28
C VAL A 54 2.58 -19.12 1.69
N HIS A 55 1.88 -18.28 2.45
CA HIS A 55 1.43 -16.96 2.00
C HIS A 55 2.47 -15.90 2.38
N THR A 56 3.41 -15.61 1.49
CA THR A 56 4.40 -14.53 1.66
C THR A 56 3.98 -13.21 1.01
N GLY A 57 2.71 -13.11 0.63
CA GLY A 57 2.10 -11.96 -0.04
C GLY A 57 0.58 -12.09 0.00
N ARG A 58 -0.09 -11.14 -0.66
CA ARG A 58 -1.56 -11.14 -0.72
C ARG A 58 -2.09 -12.35 -1.49
N SER A 59 -3.35 -12.70 -1.21
CA SER A 59 -4.12 -13.70 -1.95
C SER A 59 -5.34 -13.08 -2.67
N PRO A 60 -5.14 -12.33 -3.78
CA PRO A 60 -6.26 -11.64 -4.47
C PRO A 60 -7.38 -12.58 -4.93
N ALA A 61 -7.06 -13.83 -5.23
CA ALA A 61 -8.04 -14.82 -5.63
C ALA A 61 -8.96 -15.27 -4.47
N ASP A 62 -8.57 -15.02 -3.23
CA ASP A 62 -9.30 -15.42 -2.02
C ASP A 62 -9.93 -14.22 -1.31
N ARG A 63 -9.95 -13.05 -1.97
CA ARG A 63 -10.62 -11.85 -1.49
C ARG A 63 -12.06 -11.77 -2.01
N PHE A 64 -13.00 -11.53 -1.11
CA PHE A 64 -14.43 -11.41 -1.40
C PHE A 64 -15.03 -10.17 -0.73
N ILE A 65 -16.16 -9.73 -1.27
CA ILE A 65 -17.04 -8.74 -0.67
C ILE A 65 -18.43 -9.37 -0.56
N VAL A 66 -19.07 -9.24 0.60
CA VAL A 66 -20.43 -9.72 0.80
C VAL A 66 -21.37 -8.97 -0.13
N LYS A 67 -22.15 -9.72 -0.92
CA LYS A 67 -23.16 -9.16 -1.81
C LYS A 67 -24.45 -8.92 -1.02
N GLU A 68 -24.52 -7.78 -0.36
CA GLU A 68 -25.67 -7.33 0.42
C GLU A 68 -26.48 -6.24 -0.31
N PRO A 69 -27.81 -6.17 -0.12
CA PRO A 69 -28.67 -5.23 -0.86
C PRO A 69 -28.28 -3.75 -0.71
N GLY A 70 -27.69 -3.38 0.43
CA GLY A 70 -27.35 -1.99 0.75
C GLY A 70 -26.19 -1.42 -0.08
N THR A 71 -25.27 -2.26 -0.55
CA THR A 71 -24.05 -1.82 -1.25
C THR A 71 -23.85 -2.47 -2.62
N GLU A 72 -24.69 -3.44 -3.01
CA GLU A 72 -24.44 -4.24 -4.22
C GLU A 72 -24.39 -3.41 -5.52
N ASN A 73 -25.08 -2.27 -5.57
CA ASN A 73 -25.12 -1.40 -6.75
C ASN A 73 -23.93 -0.43 -6.82
N ASP A 74 -23.20 -0.24 -5.71
CA ASP A 74 -22.01 0.61 -5.66
C ASP A 74 -20.73 -0.15 -5.99
N ILE A 75 -20.75 -1.48 -5.88
CA ILE A 75 -19.57 -2.33 -6.05
C ILE A 75 -19.39 -2.73 -7.51
N LEU A 76 -18.17 -2.56 -8.04
CA LEU A 76 -17.78 -3.13 -9.32
C LEU A 76 -17.47 -4.63 -9.14
N TRP A 77 -18.48 -5.48 -9.30
CA TRP A 77 -18.33 -6.92 -9.22
C TRP A 77 -17.48 -7.48 -10.37
N GLY A 78 -16.59 -8.42 -10.06
CA GLY A 78 -15.72 -9.04 -11.06
C GLY A 78 -14.65 -9.94 -10.46
N THR A 79 -13.55 -10.10 -11.17
CA THR A 79 -12.41 -10.93 -10.73
C THR A 79 -11.69 -10.35 -9.51
N VAL A 80 -11.74 -9.02 -9.34
CA VAL A 80 -11.14 -8.29 -8.21
C VAL A 80 -12.07 -8.24 -6.99
N ASN A 81 -13.33 -7.81 -7.18
CA ASN A 81 -14.33 -7.79 -6.13
C ASN A 81 -15.28 -8.97 -6.36
N LYS A 82 -14.90 -10.13 -5.81
CA LYS A 82 -15.69 -11.35 -5.92
C LYS A 82 -16.85 -11.30 -4.95
N ALA A 83 -18.04 -11.62 -5.41
CA ALA A 83 -19.22 -11.73 -4.55
C ALA A 83 -19.14 -12.99 -3.69
N ILE A 84 -19.54 -12.87 -2.43
CA ILE A 84 -19.90 -13.99 -1.57
C ILE A 84 -21.26 -13.70 -0.93
N SER A 85 -22.08 -14.71 -0.68
CA SER A 85 -23.41 -14.49 -0.12
C SER A 85 -23.33 -14.16 1.38
N PRO A 86 -24.32 -13.43 1.93
CA PRO A 86 -24.42 -13.20 3.37
C PRO A 86 -24.40 -14.50 4.20
N GLU A 87 -25.01 -15.58 3.70
CA GLU A 87 -25.09 -16.87 4.39
C GLU A 87 -23.73 -17.56 4.47
N HIS A 88 -22.95 -17.55 3.39
CA HIS A 88 -21.59 -18.09 3.40
C HIS A 88 -20.67 -17.27 4.31
N PHE A 89 -20.80 -15.94 4.29
CA PHE A 89 -20.09 -15.09 5.24
C PHE A 89 -20.46 -15.44 6.69
N ASP A 90 -21.75 -15.59 7.00
CA ASP A 90 -22.20 -15.91 8.36
C ASP A 90 -21.72 -17.30 8.80
N SER A 91 -21.66 -18.27 7.89
CA SER A 91 -21.06 -19.59 8.15
C SER A 91 -19.58 -19.48 8.51
N LEU A 92 -18.78 -18.79 7.70
CA LEU A 92 -17.33 -18.61 7.92
C LEU A 92 -17.06 -17.77 9.18
N HIS A 93 -17.83 -16.71 9.40
CA HIS A 93 -17.79 -15.92 10.62
C HIS A 93 -18.06 -16.80 11.84
N LYS A 94 -19.09 -17.65 11.80
CA LYS A 94 -19.36 -18.61 12.88
C LYS A 94 -18.19 -19.58 13.08
N LYS A 95 -17.56 -20.10 12.02
CA LYS A 95 -16.37 -20.96 12.15
C LYS A 95 -15.23 -20.26 12.88
N ILE A 96 -15.01 -18.96 12.64
CA ILE A 96 -14.04 -18.15 13.38
C ILE A 96 -14.44 -18.02 14.86
N LEU A 97 -15.70 -17.71 15.15
CA LEU A 97 -16.18 -17.57 16.52
C LEU A 97 -16.03 -18.88 17.30
N ASP A 98 -16.41 -20.01 16.69
CA ASP A 98 -16.26 -21.35 17.28
C ASP A 98 -14.76 -21.67 17.52
N TYR A 99 -13.89 -21.29 16.59
CA TYR A 99 -12.44 -21.49 16.70
C TYR A 99 -11.82 -20.67 17.84
N TYR A 100 -12.37 -19.49 18.12
CA TYR A 100 -11.91 -18.63 19.21
C TYR A 100 -12.36 -19.10 20.60
N GLU A 101 -13.33 -20.01 20.71
CA GLU A 101 -13.71 -20.58 22.00
C GLU A 101 -12.52 -21.32 22.65
N GLY A 102 -12.21 -20.96 23.89
CA GLY A 102 -11.06 -21.51 24.64
C GLY A 102 -9.69 -21.05 24.16
N LYS A 103 -9.60 -20.23 23.11
CA LYS A 103 -8.32 -19.68 22.63
C LYS A 103 -7.96 -18.36 23.30
N ASP A 104 -6.66 -18.18 23.45
CA ASP A 104 -6.08 -16.90 23.81
C ASP A 104 -6.16 -15.93 22.62
N LEU A 105 -6.72 -14.74 22.85
CA LEU A 105 -6.96 -13.72 21.85
C LEU A 105 -6.22 -12.43 22.18
N PHE A 106 -5.56 -11.89 21.17
CA PHE A 106 -4.98 -10.55 21.20
C PHE A 106 -6.00 -9.58 20.61
N VAL A 107 -6.35 -8.57 21.39
CA VAL A 107 -7.32 -7.55 20.98
C VAL A 107 -6.65 -6.20 21.03
N ARG A 108 -6.67 -5.47 19.92
CA ARG A 108 -6.14 -4.11 19.88
C ARG A 108 -7.13 -3.12 19.29
N ASP A 109 -7.38 -2.05 20.04
CA ASP A 109 -8.13 -0.87 19.58
C ASP A 109 -7.14 0.18 19.09
N LEU A 110 -7.34 0.60 17.84
CA LEU A 110 -6.53 1.53 17.08
C LEU A 110 -7.45 2.53 16.37
N SER A 111 -6.85 3.47 15.65
CA SER A 111 -7.56 4.36 14.74
C SER A 111 -6.91 4.34 13.37
N VAL A 112 -7.69 4.69 12.35
CA VAL A 112 -7.21 5.03 11.01
C VAL A 112 -7.77 6.39 10.64
N CYS A 113 -7.13 7.03 9.64
CA CYS A 113 -7.38 8.42 9.23
C CYS A 113 -6.92 9.43 10.30
N ALA A 114 -5.77 10.05 10.05
CA ALA A 114 -5.14 10.98 11.00
C ALA A 114 -5.93 12.28 11.22
N HIS A 115 -6.78 12.67 10.27
CA HIS A 115 -7.62 13.85 10.44
C HIS A 115 -8.81 13.55 11.39
N PRO A 116 -9.00 14.31 12.48
CA PRO A 116 -10.00 13.99 13.51
C PRO A 116 -11.44 13.80 13.00
N ASP A 117 -11.90 14.66 12.07
CA ASP A 117 -13.26 14.58 11.52
C ASP A 117 -13.54 13.29 10.71
N TYR A 118 -12.47 12.63 10.24
CA TYR A 118 -12.54 11.41 9.43
C TYR A 118 -12.00 10.18 10.16
N CYS A 119 -11.53 10.34 11.40
CA CYS A 119 -10.99 9.27 12.23
C CYS A 119 -12.01 8.13 12.39
N ILE A 120 -11.57 6.90 12.11
CA ILE A 120 -12.35 5.69 12.28
C ILE A 120 -11.60 4.79 13.25
N ASN A 121 -12.27 4.40 14.32
CA ASN A 121 -11.72 3.47 15.29
C ASN A 121 -11.80 2.04 14.76
N VAL A 122 -10.69 1.32 14.81
CA VAL A 122 -10.57 -0.04 14.31
C VAL A 122 -10.25 -0.96 15.47
N ARG A 123 -11.02 -2.05 15.59
CA ARG A 123 -10.67 -3.16 16.50
C ARG A 123 -10.11 -4.32 15.69
N VAL A 124 -8.92 -4.78 16.05
CA VAL A 124 -8.33 -5.99 15.51
C VAL A 124 -8.36 -7.08 16.59
N ILE A 125 -8.94 -8.23 16.27
CA ILE A 125 -8.99 -9.42 17.13
C ILE A 125 -8.31 -10.55 16.40
N ASN A 126 -7.29 -11.15 17.01
CA ASN A 126 -6.49 -12.16 16.33
C ASN A 126 -5.83 -13.14 17.31
N GLU A 127 -5.34 -14.28 16.78
CA GLU A 127 -4.77 -15.36 17.62
C GLU A 127 -3.26 -15.26 17.89
N TYR A 128 -2.54 -14.37 17.19
CA TYR A 128 -1.08 -14.22 17.25
C TYR A 128 -0.62 -12.91 17.90
N ALA A 129 0.33 -12.97 18.83
CA ALA A 129 0.91 -11.78 19.43
C ALA A 129 1.64 -10.89 18.40
N TRP A 130 2.37 -11.49 17.44
CA TRP A 130 3.15 -10.70 16.47
C TRP A 130 2.27 -9.94 15.47
N HIS A 131 1.12 -10.50 15.08
CA HIS A 131 0.09 -9.79 14.30
C HIS A 131 -0.42 -8.56 15.05
N ASN A 132 -0.48 -8.61 16.38
CA ASN A 132 -0.87 -7.48 17.20
C ASN A 132 0.22 -6.40 17.27
N VAL A 133 1.51 -6.79 17.24
CA VAL A 133 2.64 -5.85 17.05
C VAL A 133 2.56 -5.20 15.66
N PHE A 134 2.25 -5.98 14.63
CA PHE A 134 2.11 -5.49 13.26
C PHE A 134 1.03 -4.40 13.14
N VAL A 135 -0.20 -4.65 13.60
CA VAL A 135 -1.27 -3.63 13.51
C VAL A 135 -1.01 -2.44 14.42
N ASN A 136 -0.33 -2.64 15.56
CA ASN A 136 0.14 -1.52 16.39
C ASN A 136 1.11 -0.61 15.65
N ASN A 137 1.97 -1.18 14.82
CA ASN A 137 2.90 -0.41 14.01
C ASN A 137 2.16 0.37 12.93
N LEU A 138 1.23 -0.28 12.21
CA LEU A 138 0.63 0.29 11.02
C LEU A 138 -0.53 1.24 11.26
N PHE A 139 -1.39 1.00 12.24
CA PHE A 139 -2.51 1.90 12.51
C PHE A 139 -2.13 2.96 13.55
N ILE A 140 -2.95 4.01 13.64
CA ILE A 140 -2.76 5.10 14.58
C ILE A 140 -3.10 4.60 15.97
N ARG A 141 -2.26 4.96 16.95
CA ARG A 141 -2.36 4.53 18.34
C ARG A 141 -3.04 5.64 19.15
N PRO A 142 -4.31 5.49 19.57
CA PRO A 142 -4.98 6.49 20.39
C PRO A 142 -4.33 6.59 21.78
N ASP A 143 -4.53 7.71 22.47
CA ASP A 143 -4.19 7.79 23.89
C ASP A 143 -4.98 6.71 24.65
N PRO A 144 -4.35 5.95 25.56
CA PRO A 144 -5.04 4.98 26.41
C PRO A 144 -6.29 5.53 27.13
N GLN A 145 -6.38 6.84 27.39
CA GLN A 145 -7.54 7.50 28.00
C GLN A 145 -8.68 7.75 27.00
N ASP A 146 -8.35 7.89 25.72
CA ASP A 146 -9.27 8.17 24.61
C ASP A 146 -9.66 6.90 23.85
N LEU A 147 -9.30 5.72 24.38
CA LEU A 147 -9.59 4.45 23.73
C LEU A 147 -11.10 4.33 23.44
N PRO A 148 -11.48 4.05 22.19
CA PRO A 148 -12.85 4.07 21.72
C PRO A 148 -13.60 2.80 22.11
N HIS A 149 -13.63 2.49 23.41
CA HIS A 149 -14.22 1.26 23.96
C HIS A 149 -15.69 1.04 23.55
N LYS A 150 -16.38 2.10 23.12
CA LYS A 150 -17.81 2.11 22.77
C LYS A 150 -18.12 2.54 21.34
N SER A 151 -17.12 2.91 20.53
CA SER A 151 -17.36 3.42 19.18
C SER A 151 -16.35 2.85 18.20
N VAL A 152 -16.37 1.53 18.07
CA VAL A 152 -15.63 0.82 17.01
C VAL A 152 -16.35 1.07 15.70
N GLY A 153 -15.64 1.69 14.75
CA GLY A 153 -16.16 2.00 13.43
C GLY A 153 -15.94 0.87 12.42
N PHE A 154 -14.93 0.02 12.64
CA PHE A 154 -14.66 -1.16 11.80
C PHE A 154 -13.96 -2.26 12.61
N THR A 155 -14.25 -3.53 12.35
CA THR A 155 -13.63 -4.66 13.04
C THR A 155 -12.89 -5.58 12.07
N VAL A 156 -11.72 -6.09 12.47
CA VAL A 156 -10.99 -7.13 11.75
C VAL A 156 -10.86 -8.35 12.64
N LEU A 157 -11.41 -9.48 12.22
CA LEU A 157 -11.18 -10.79 12.83
C LEU A 157 -10.14 -11.55 11.99
N CYS A 158 -8.98 -11.85 12.57
CA CYS A 158 -7.92 -12.57 11.88
C CYS A 158 -7.63 -13.90 12.59
N ALA A 159 -8.01 -14.99 11.95
CA ALA A 159 -7.84 -16.36 12.45
C ALA A 159 -7.16 -17.23 11.38
N PRO A 160 -5.85 -17.06 11.13
CA PRO A 160 -5.12 -17.83 10.12
C PRO A 160 -5.28 -19.35 10.25
N GLY A 161 -5.52 -19.87 11.45
CA GLY A 161 -5.76 -21.29 11.69
C GLY A 161 -7.16 -21.79 11.28
N VAL A 162 -8.08 -20.92 10.91
CA VAL A 162 -9.39 -21.29 10.34
C VAL A 162 -9.26 -21.39 8.84
N LYS A 163 -9.59 -22.56 8.30
CA LYS A 163 -9.55 -22.87 6.88
C LYS A 163 -10.96 -23.03 6.34
N ALA A 164 -11.24 -22.40 5.21
CA ALA A 164 -12.47 -22.64 4.48
C ALA A 164 -12.44 -24.00 3.79
N ASP A 165 -13.63 -24.55 3.56
CA ASP A 165 -13.87 -25.66 2.65
C ASP A 165 -14.54 -25.09 1.39
N PRO A 166 -13.84 -24.99 0.24
CA PRO A 166 -14.39 -24.42 -0.98
C PRO A 166 -15.72 -25.02 -1.44
N GLU A 167 -15.96 -26.31 -1.15
CA GLU A 167 -17.19 -26.99 -1.57
C GLU A 167 -18.42 -26.51 -0.78
N THR A 168 -18.22 -26.07 0.47
CA THR A 168 -19.32 -25.74 1.38
C THR A 168 -19.37 -24.28 1.82
N ASP A 169 -18.25 -23.56 1.74
CA ASP A 169 -18.13 -22.18 2.21
C ASP A 169 -18.15 -21.15 1.07
N GLY A 170 -18.22 -21.58 -0.20
CA GLY A 170 -18.31 -20.67 -1.35
C GLY A 170 -17.03 -19.88 -1.64
N THR A 171 -15.88 -20.36 -1.16
CA THR A 171 -14.55 -19.77 -1.41
C THR A 171 -13.84 -20.42 -2.59
N CYS A 172 -12.71 -19.85 -3.03
CA CYS A 172 -11.89 -20.41 -4.11
C CYS A 172 -10.84 -21.42 -3.60
N SER A 173 -10.41 -21.27 -2.34
CA SER A 173 -9.44 -22.12 -1.66
C SER A 173 -9.73 -22.19 -0.16
N GLU A 174 -8.84 -22.81 0.61
CA GLU A 174 -8.91 -22.80 2.08
C GLU A 174 -8.67 -21.42 2.70
N THR A 175 -8.13 -20.47 1.92
CA THR A 175 -7.92 -19.08 2.33
C THR A 175 -9.16 -18.24 2.04
N PHE A 176 -9.46 -17.28 2.90
CA PHE A 176 -10.51 -16.30 2.66
C PHE A 176 -10.19 -14.96 3.34
N ILE A 177 -10.47 -13.87 2.62
CA ILE A 177 -10.41 -12.49 3.09
C ILE A 177 -11.73 -11.84 2.68
N ILE A 178 -12.66 -11.66 3.61
CA ILE A 178 -14.02 -11.24 3.27
C ILE A 178 -14.35 -9.92 3.94
N LEU A 179 -14.77 -8.93 3.15
CA LEU A 179 -15.29 -7.65 3.61
C LEU A 179 -16.82 -7.66 3.64
N ASN A 180 -17.39 -7.18 4.74
CA ASN A 180 -18.82 -6.94 4.89
C ASN A 180 -19.04 -5.48 5.32
N PHE A 181 -19.69 -4.69 4.47
CA PHE A 181 -19.85 -3.25 4.70
C PHE A 181 -21.00 -2.94 5.67
N GLU A 182 -22.10 -3.68 5.62
CA GLU A 182 -23.26 -3.56 6.52
C GLU A 182 -22.84 -3.83 7.98
N LYS A 183 -22.06 -4.90 8.19
CA LYS A 183 -21.52 -5.26 9.51
C LYS A 183 -20.24 -4.49 9.87
N ARG A 184 -19.68 -3.70 8.94
CA ARG A 184 -18.41 -2.98 9.08
C ARG A 184 -17.28 -3.87 9.61
N MET A 185 -17.08 -5.00 8.92
CA MET A 185 -16.19 -6.05 9.36
C MET A 185 -15.36 -6.64 8.21
N ALA A 186 -14.13 -7.04 8.52
CA ALA A 186 -13.34 -7.96 7.72
C ALA A 186 -13.10 -9.26 8.50
N ILE A 187 -13.21 -10.41 7.83
CA ILE A 187 -12.79 -11.71 8.36
C ILE A 187 -11.69 -12.31 7.50
N ILE A 188 -10.64 -12.84 8.14
CA ILE A 188 -9.45 -13.37 7.50
C ILE A 188 -9.15 -14.76 8.06
N GLY A 189 -9.01 -15.76 7.20
CA GLY A 189 -8.60 -17.12 7.56
C GLY A 189 -7.73 -17.78 6.49
N GLY A 190 -6.99 -18.83 6.89
CA GLY A 190 -6.11 -19.62 6.02
C GLY A 190 -4.78 -18.96 5.67
N THR A 191 -4.57 -17.68 6.01
CA THR A 191 -3.33 -16.94 5.69
C THR A 191 -2.75 -16.24 6.92
N GLN A 192 -1.43 -16.35 7.10
CA GLN A 192 -0.68 -15.62 8.15
C GLN A 192 -0.07 -14.31 7.64
N TYR A 193 -0.23 -13.97 6.35
CA TYR A 193 0.32 -12.74 5.80
C TYR A 193 -0.35 -11.51 6.41
N ALA A 194 0.39 -10.74 7.21
CA ALA A 194 -0.19 -9.67 8.02
C ALA A 194 -0.72 -8.50 7.17
N GLY A 195 -0.19 -8.34 5.96
CA GLY A 195 -0.66 -7.35 5.00
C GLY A 195 -2.15 -7.45 4.63
N GLU A 196 -2.81 -8.60 4.84
CA GLU A 196 -4.25 -8.72 4.62
C GLU A 196 -5.07 -7.90 5.64
N MET A 197 -4.60 -7.76 6.89
CA MET A 197 -5.26 -6.90 7.89
C MET A 197 -5.21 -5.44 7.45
N LYS A 198 -4.02 -4.96 7.02
CA LYS A 198 -3.83 -3.60 6.48
C LYS A 198 -4.76 -3.35 5.30
N LYS A 199 -4.67 -4.18 4.26
CA LYS A 199 -5.36 -3.92 2.99
C LYS A 199 -6.87 -4.18 3.03
N SER A 200 -7.35 -4.96 4.00
CA SER A 200 -8.78 -5.05 4.31
C SER A 200 -9.33 -3.72 4.83
N VAL A 201 -8.63 -3.09 5.78
CA VAL A 201 -9.01 -1.76 6.28
C VAL A 201 -8.90 -0.70 5.17
N PHE A 202 -7.83 -0.73 4.37
CA PHE A 202 -7.71 0.18 3.23
C PHE A 202 -8.87 0.03 2.24
N SER A 203 -9.25 -1.20 1.91
CA SER A 203 -10.40 -1.48 1.04
C SER A 203 -11.70 -0.93 1.63
N ALA A 204 -11.87 -1.03 2.96
CA ALA A 204 -13.01 -0.44 3.64
C ALA A 204 -13.02 1.09 3.54
N LEU A 205 -11.88 1.74 3.74
CA LEU A 205 -11.75 3.18 3.60
C LEU A 205 -12.01 3.66 2.17
N ASN A 206 -11.58 2.90 1.16
CA ASN A 206 -11.88 3.17 -0.25
C ASN A 206 -13.38 3.15 -0.58
N PHE A 207 -14.21 2.51 0.24
CA PHE A 207 -15.66 2.52 0.10
C PHE A 207 -16.34 3.59 0.95
N LEU A 208 -15.93 3.72 2.22
CA LEU A 208 -16.60 4.54 3.23
C LEU A 208 -16.28 6.03 3.16
N LEU A 209 -15.04 6.40 2.80
CA LEU A 209 -14.60 7.80 2.80
C LEU A 209 -15.20 8.65 1.67
N PRO A 210 -15.44 8.12 0.46
CA PRO A 210 -16.11 8.89 -0.59
C PRO A 210 -17.48 9.44 -0.18
N GLU A 211 -18.24 8.74 0.66
CA GLU A 211 -19.53 9.23 1.19
C GLU A 211 -19.39 10.50 2.05
N LYS A 212 -18.18 10.77 2.55
CA LYS A 212 -17.82 11.97 3.32
C LYS A 212 -17.09 13.03 2.47
N GLY A 213 -17.07 12.89 1.13
CA GLY A 213 -16.38 13.81 0.23
C GLY A 213 -14.85 13.69 0.26
N VAL A 214 -14.32 12.62 0.84
CA VAL A 214 -12.87 12.37 0.89
C VAL A 214 -12.47 11.42 -0.23
N PHE A 215 -11.54 11.85 -1.08
CA PHE A 215 -10.96 11.03 -2.14
C PHE A 215 -9.87 10.12 -1.55
N PRO A 216 -10.08 8.79 -1.48
CA PRO A 216 -9.08 7.85 -0.98
C PRO A 216 -8.03 7.56 -2.07
N MET A 217 -6.76 7.48 -1.67
CA MET A 217 -5.62 7.43 -2.57
C MET A 217 -4.65 6.33 -2.14
N HIS A 218 -4.16 5.57 -3.11
CA HIS A 218 -3.03 4.65 -2.94
C HIS A 218 -1.74 5.35 -3.42
N CYS A 219 -1.16 6.16 -2.56
CA CYS A 219 0.00 6.98 -2.86
C CYS A 219 0.86 7.17 -1.61
N SER A 220 2.12 7.52 -1.78
CA SER A 220 2.89 8.16 -0.71
C SER A 220 2.75 9.68 -0.79
N ALA A 221 2.98 10.39 0.32
CA ALA A 221 2.93 11.85 0.34
C ALA A 221 3.99 12.46 1.25
N ASN A 222 4.55 13.60 0.84
CA ASN A 222 5.47 14.39 1.65
C ASN A 222 5.22 15.89 1.47
N VAL A 223 5.83 16.68 2.36
CA VAL A 223 5.70 18.15 2.37
C VAL A 223 7.06 18.82 2.47
N GLY A 224 7.26 19.87 1.67
CA GLY A 224 8.44 20.71 1.72
C GLY A 224 8.40 21.73 2.87
N LYS A 225 9.52 22.43 3.07
CA LYS A 225 9.66 23.46 4.12
C LYS A 225 8.67 24.62 3.95
N ASP A 226 8.22 24.87 2.71
CA ASP A 226 7.25 25.93 2.37
C ASP A 226 5.79 25.43 2.39
N GLY A 227 5.55 24.20 2.86
CA GLY A 227 4.20 23.61 2.94
C GLY A 227 3.66 23.08 1.62
N ASP A 228 4.49 23.01 0.58
CA ASP A 228 4.15 22.41 -0.71
C ASP A 228 4.04 20.89 -0.58
N VAL A 229 2.83 20.35 -0.77
CA VAL A 229 2.55 18.92 -0.67
C VAL A 229 2.71 18.25 -2.03
N ALA A 230 3.40 17.11 -2.06
CA ALA A 230 3.54 16.25 -3.24
C ALA A 230 2.96 14.86 -2.99
N LEU A 231 2.22 14.33 -3.98
CA LEU A 231 1.67 12.98 -4.01
C LEU A 231 2.44 12.10 -4.99
N PHE A 232 2.66 10.83 -4.64
CA PHE A 232 3.32 9.86 -5.52
C PHE A 232 2.47 8.60 -5.62
N PHE A 233 1.68 8.52 -6.70
CA PHE A 233 0.93 7.32 -7.07
C PHE A 233 1.85 6.32 -7.76
N GLY A 234 1.60 5.03 -7.57
CA GLY A 234 2.42 4.01 -8.21
C GLY A 234 2.17 2.64 -7.63
N LEU A 235 2.58 1.60 -8.35
CA LEU A 235 2.50 0.24 -7.85
C LEU A 235 3.70 -0.12 -6.95
N SER A 236 3.71 -1.35 -6.44
CA SER A 236 4.86 -1.84 -5.69
C SER A 236 6.09 -1.92 -6.60
N GLY A 237 7.24 -1.44 -6.15
CA GLY A 237 8.49 -1.46 -6.92
C GLY A 237 8.71 -0.25 -7.86
N THR A 238 7.74 0.64 -8.03
CA THR A 238 7.90 1.86 -8.87
C THR A 238 8.60 3.02 -8.16
N GLY A 239 9.09 2.81 -6.92
CA GLY A 239 9.87 3.82 -6.20
C GLY A 239 9.07 4.79 -5.31
N LYS A 240 7.77 4.56 -5.04
CA LYS A 240 6.96 5.41 -4.12
C LYS A 240 7.67 5.70 -2.80
N THR A 241 8.02 4.66 -2.05
CA THR A 241 8.68 4.79 -0.74
C THR A 241 10.05 5.47 -0.86
N THR A 242 10.82 5.13 -1.89
CA THR A 242 12.15 5.72 -2.11
C THR A 242 12.07 7.22 -2.44
N LEU A 243 11.14 7.64 -3.30
CA LEU A 243 11.00 9.03 -3.73
C LEU A 243 10.26 9.91 -2.71
N SER A 244 9.36 9.34 -1.90
CA SER A 244 8.72 10.06 -0.81
C SER A 244 9.63 10.24 0.41
N ALA A 245 10.55 9.30 0.66
CA ALA A 245 11.63 9.44 1.63
C ALA A 245 12.73 10.36 1.09
N ASP A 246 12.48 11.66 1.18
CA ASP A 246 13.40 12.73 0.80
C ASP A 246 13.91 13.45 2.07
N PRO A 247 15.23 13.63 2.24
CA PRO A 247 15.78 14.27 3.44
C PRO A 247 15.34 15.73 3.61
N ASP A 248 14.91 16.42 2.54
CA ASP A 248 14.46 17.80 2.60
C ASP A 248 12.94 17.95 2.68
N ARG A 249 12.19 16.84 2.69
CA ARG A 249 10.72 16.84 2.69
C ARG A 249 10.17 15.88 3.75
N ALA A 250 9.40 16.40 4.68
CA ALA A 250 8.83 15.61 5.76
C ALA A 250 7.77 14.64 5.22
N LEU A 251 7.89 13.35 5.58
CA LEU A 251 6.95 12.32 5.16
C LEU A 251 5.60 12.48 5.89
N ILE A 252 4.50 12.47 5.14
CA ILE A 252 3.14 12.42 5.70
C ILE A 252 2.70 10.96 5.86
N GLY A 253 3.00 10.12 4.86
CA GLY A 253 2.77 8.68 4.88
C GLY A 253 3.30 8.00 3.61
N ASP A 254 3.50 6.68 3.64
CA ASP A 254 4.16 5.93 2.58
C ASP A 254 3.23 5.22 1.57
N ASP A 255 1.92 5.11 1.84
CA ASP A 255 1.08 4.21 1.05
C ASP A 255 -0.41 4.60 0.91
N GLU A 256 -1.05 5.14 1.94
CA GLU A 256 -2.52 5.31 1.97
C GLU A 256 -2.94 6.68 2.53
N HIS A 257 -3.63 7.49 1.72
CA HIS A 257 -4.05 8.86 2.09
C HIS A 257 -5.49 9.17 1.68
N GLY A 258 -6.08 10.15 2.35
CA GLY A 258 -7.35 10.76 1.95
C GLY A 258 -7.15 12.22 1.59
N TRP A 259 -7.78 12.67 0.50
CA TRP A 259 -7.82 14.08 0.10
C TRP A 259 -9.21 14.65 0.39
N PHE A 260 -9.28 15.52 1.40
CA PHE A 260 -10.49 16.24 1.81
C PHE A 260 -10.47 17.68 1.27
N ASP A 261 -11.34 18.57 1.75
CA ASP A 261 -11.49 19.91 1.15
C ASP A 261 -10.29 20.84 1.38
N LYS A 262 -9.53 20.64 2.46
CA LYS A 262 -8.44 21.57 2.86
C LYS A 262 -7.05 20.96 2.78
N GLY A 263 -6.92 19.71 2.36
CA GLY A 263 -5.64 19.04 2.27
C GLY A 263 -5.73 17.53 2.24
N ILE A 264 -4.68 16.88 2.74
CA ILE A 264 -4.58 15.43 2.78
C ILE A 264 -4.31 14.93 4.19
N PHE A 265 -4.57 13.66 4.44
CA PHE A 265 -4.14 13.00 5.67
C PHE A 265 -3.79 11.54 5.42
N ASN A 266 -2.84 11.03 6.21
CA ASN A 266 -2.46 9.62 6.21
C ASN A 266 -3.57 8.78 6.84
N PHE A 267 -3.83 7.60 6.30
CA PHE A 267 -4.72 6.63 6.94
C PHE A 267 -4.02 5.87 8.06
N GLU A 268 -2.70 5.75 7.97
CA GLU A 268 -1.86 4.89 8.79
C GLU A 268 -1.08 5.67 9.87
N GLY A 269 -0.58 4.94 10.88
CA GLY A 269 0.33 5.42 11.93
C GLY A 269 1.74 4.79 11.86
N GLY A 270 2.05 4.16 10.72
CA GLY A 270 3.31 3.48 10.45
C GLY A 270 3.54 3.23 8.98
N CYS A 271 4.58 2.48 8.67
CA CYS A 271 4.98 2.14 7.31
C CYS A 271 5.15 0.63 7.18
N TYR A 272 4.87 0.13 5.97
CA TYR A 272 5.07 -1.27 5.61
C TYR A 272 5.97 -1.34 4.37
N ALA A 273 7.28 -1.27 4.59
CA ALA A 273 8.26 -1.17 3.52
C ALA A 273 8.71 -2.55 3.02
N LYS A 274 9.23 -2.61 1.78
CA LYS A 274 9.94 -3.80 1.29
C LYS A 274 11.31 -3.84 1.95
N ALA A 275 11.74 -5.03 2.38
CA ALA A 275 13.01 -5.23 3.06
C ALA A 275 14.08 -5.85 2.15
N ILE A 276 13.69 -6.43 1.01
CA ILE A 276 14.64 -7.07 0.08
C ILE A 276 15.63 -6.02 -0.45
N LYS A 277 16.92 -6.34 -0.36
CA LYS A 277 18.06 -5.49 -0.76
C LYS A 277 18.07 -4.12 -0.09
N LEU A 278 17.48 -4.00 1.11
CA LEU A 278 17.48 -2.75 1.87
C LEU A 278 18.92 -2.34 2.22
N ASN A 279 19.30 -1.13 1.84
CA ASN A 279 20.70 -0.71 1.90
C ASN A 279 20.86 0.54 2.78
N PRO A 280 21.72 0.49 3.82
CA PRO A 280 21.89 1.60 4.75
C PRO A 280 22.48 2.86 4.13
N LYS A 281 23.06 2.80 2.94
CA LYS A 281 23.61 3.97 2.22
C LYS A 281 22.55 4.73 1.43
N THR A 282 21.59 4.01 0.86
CA THR A 282 20.56 4.58 -0.03
C THR A 282 19.23 4.79 0.70
N GLU A 283 18.91 3.95 1.68
CA GLU A 283 17.68 4.03 2.50
C GLU A 283 18.00 4.01 4.02
N PRO A 284 18.84 4.93 4.55
CA PRO A 284 19.32 4.87 5.94
C PRO A 284 18.19 4.89 6.99
N GLU A 285 17.14 5.70 6.79
CA GLU A 285 16.06 5.79 7.78
C GLU A 285 15.25 4.49 7.88
N ILE A 286 14.89 3.90 6.73
CA ILE A 286 14.15 2.63 6.67
C ILE A 286 15.01 1.49 7.23
N TYR A 287 16.30 1.47 6.92
CA TYR A 287 17.25 0.49 7.46
C TYR A 287 17.39 0.59 8.98
N ASN A 288 17.49 1.80 9.52
CA ASN A 288 17.56 1.99 10.98
C ASN A 288 16.24 1.65 11.66
N ALA A 289 15.11 1.99 11.05
CA ALA A 289 13.78 1.63 11.56
C ALA A 289 13.58 0.11 11.57
N SER A 290 14.09 -0.63 10.58
CA SER A 290 13.90 -2.07 10.46
C SER A 290 14.63 -2.89 11.51
N LEU A 291 15.73 -2.37 12.06
CA LEU A 291 16.55 -3.00 13.09
C LEU A 291 16.27 -2.47 14.51
N ARG A 292 15.07 -1.94 14.76
CA ARG A 292 14.69 -1.36 16.05
C ARG A 292 13.69 -2.22 16.81
N PHE A 293 13.80 -2.26 18.14
CA PHE A 293 12.76 -2.80 19.00
C PHE A 293 11.39 -2.19 18.70
N GLY A 294 10.38 -3.06 18.53
CA GLY A 294 9.04 -2.71 18.11
C GLY A 294 8.78 -2.98 16.62
N SER A 295 9.80 -3.05 15.77
CA SER A 295 9.65 -3.38 14.35
C SER A 295 9.37 -4.86 14.13
N VAL A 296 8.66 -5.18 13.05
CA VAL A 296 8.39 -6.56 12.61
C VAL A 296 8.89 -6.76 11.20
N LEU A 297 9.83 -7.66 11.02
CA LEU A 297 10.32 -8.15 9.74
C LEU A 297 9.58 -9.44 9.37
N GLU A 298 8.96 -9.45 8.19
CA GLU A 298 8.28 -10.64 7.66
C GLU A 298 9.16 -11.34 6.64
N ASN A 299 9.37 -12.64 6.86
CA ASN A 299 10.02 -13.57 5.93
C ASN A 299 11.48 -13.22 5.58
N VAL A 300 12.16 -12.40 6.38
CA VAL A 300 13.59 -12.17 6.20
C VAL A 300 14.41 -13.33 6.73
N LYS A 301 15.57 -13.56 6.11
CA LYS A 301 16.55 -14.49 6.64
C LYS A 301 17.25 -13.88 7.85
N ILE A 302 17.42 -14.69 8.89
CA ILE A 302 18.14 -14.33 10.12
C ILE A 302 19.22 -15.37 10.39
N ASP A 303 20.42 -14.90 10.74
CA ASP A 303 21.48 -15.78 11.19
C ASP A 303 21.17 -16.32 12.60
N SER A 304 21.20 -17.64 12.77
CA SER A 304 20.71 -18.29 13.99
C SER A 304 21.58 -18.02 15.22
N GLU A 305 22.89 -17.77 15.04
CA GLU A 305 23.84 -17.52 16.12
C GLU A 305 23.99 -16.03 16.42
N THR A 306 24.26 -15.23 15.39
CA THR A 306 24.55 -13.79 15.51
C THR A 306 23.30 -12.92 15.52
N LYS A 307 22.15 -13.46 15.11
CA LYS A 307 20.87 -12.75 14.96
C LYS A 307 20.86 -11.62 13.92
N LYS A 308 21.89 -11.55 13.08
CA LYS A 308 21.97 -10.59 11.97
C LYS A 308 20.89 -10.85 10.93
N ILE A 309 20.34 -9.77 10.37
CA ILE A 309 19.36 -9.86 9.29
C ILE A 309 20.09 -9.85 7.96
N ASP A 310 19.74 -10.79 7.09
CA ASP A 310 20.22 -10.83 5.71
C ASP A 310 19.13 -10.27 4.79
N PHE A 311 19.22 -8.97 4.50
CA PHE A 311 18.30 -8.27 3.60
C PHE A 311 18.49 -8.65 2.14
N ASP A 312 19.63 -9.23 1.76
CA ASP A 312 19.90 -9.61 0.36
C ASP A 312 19.31 -10.99 0.01
N SER A 313 18.91 -11.77 1.01
CA SER A 313 18.34 -13.09 0.83
C SER A 313 16.85 -13.08 0.49
N ASP A 314 16.50 -13.78 -0.59
CA ASP A 314 15.15 -14.11 -1.02
C ASP A 314 14.74 -15.54 -0.65
N GLU A 315 15.45 -16.19 0.29
CA GLU A 315 15.30 -17.61 0.64
C GLU A 315 13.84 -18.02 0.87
N HIS A 316 13.06 -17.14 1.51
CA HIS A 316 11.63 -17.34 1.71
C HIS A 316 10.79 -16.66 0.62
N THR A 317 11.19 -15.47 0.16
CA THR A 317 10.43 -14.63 -0.79
C THR A 317 11.20 -13.36 -1.18
N GLU A 318 11.02 -12.87 -2.41
CA GLU A 318 11.42 -11.50 -2.81
C GLU A 318 10.51 -10.43 -2.19
N ASN A 319 9.38 -10.82 -1.60
CA ASN A 319 8.47 -9.92 -0.90
C ASN A 319 8.76 -9.87 0.60
N THR A 320 10.02 -9.82 1.01
CA THR A 320 10.33 -9.57 2.43
C THR A 320 9.88 -8.16 2.82
N ARG A 321 9.41 -8.00 4.05
CA ARG A 321 8.78 -6.74 4.50
C ARG A 321 9.27 -6.34 5.87
N VAL A 322 9.11 -5.06 6.18
CA VAL A 322 9.26 -4.51 7.51
C VAL A 322 8.08 -3.59 7.84
N ALA A 323 7.44 -3.83 8.97
CA ALA A 323 6.43 -2.96 9.56
C ALA A 323 7.01 -2.22 10.77
N TYR A 324 6.93 -0.90 10.78
CA TYR A 324 7.43 -0.05 11.87
C TYR A 324 6.54 1.18 12.07
N GLN A 325 6.60 1.78 13.25
CA GLN A 325 5.86 3.01 13.56
C GLN A 325 6.47 4.20 12.82
N ILE A 326 5.64 5.14 12.37
CA ILE A 326 6.12 6.24 11.52
C ILE A 326 7.13 7.13 12.26
N ASP A 327 7.01 7.23 13.59
CA ASP A 327 7.92 7.95 14.49
C ASP A 327 9.29 7.27 14.69
N PHE A 328 9.55 6.15 14.00
CA PHE A 328 10.90 5.60 13.88
C PHE A 328 11.73 6.34 12.83
N LEU A 329 11.08 7.06 11.92
CA LEU A 329 11.71 7.98 10.98
C LEU A 329 11.91 9.36 11.62
N THR A 330 12.90 10.12 11.16
CA THR A 330 13.23 11.42 11.79
C THR A 330 12.58 12.61 11.10
N ASN A 331 12.34 12.52 9.79
CA ASN A 331 11.75 13.59 8.99
C ASN A 331 10.31 13.27 8.60
N ILE A 332 9.38 13.46 9.54
CA ILE A 332 7.94 13.18 9.36
C ILE A 332 7.09 14.40 9.70
N VAL A 333 5.84 14.38 9.24
CA VAL A 333 4.77 15.25 9.75
C VAL A 333 4.07 14.50 10.89
N PRO A 334 4.29 14.87 12.17
CA PRO A 334 3.81 14.08 13.31
C PRO A 334 2.29 13.90 13.34
N GLU A 335 1.55 14.91 12.88
CA GLU A 335 0.09 14.89 12.82
C GLU A 335 -0.45 14.02 11.70
N GLY A 336 0.38 13.64 10.71
CA GLY A 336 -0.06 12.90 9.53
C GLY A 336 -1.05 13.67 8.65
N VAL A 337 -1.10 15.00 8.74
CA VAL A 337 -2.00 15.88 7.97
C VAL A 337 -1.18 16.91 7.19
N GLY A 338 -1.44 17.02 5.88
CA GLY A 338 -0.81 17.99 4.99
C GLY A 338 -1.81 18.95 4.35
N GLY A 339 -1.31 20.04 3.77
CA GLY A 339 -2.11 20.99 2.99
C GLY A 339 -2.58 20.44 1.65
N ILE A 340 -3.14 21.32 0.81
CA ILE A 340 -3.60 20.97 -0.54
C ILE A 340 -2.37 20.61 -1.41
N PRO A 341 -2.37 19.42 -2.07
CA PRO A 341 -1.34 19.03 -3.02
C PRO A 341 -1.14 20.05 -4.13
N LYS A 342 0.12 20.35 -4.47
CA LYS A 342 0.49 21.19 -5.62
C LYS A 342 1.07 20.37 -6.77
N THR A 343 1.64 19.21 -6.46
CA THR A 343 2.34 18.37 -7.43
C THR A 343 1.93 16.92 -7.23
N ILE A 344 1.57 16.24 -8.31
CA ILE A 344 1.22 14.82 -8.30
C ILE A 344 2.12 14.09 -9.28
N PHE A 345 2.74 13.00 -8.83
CA PHE A 345 3.52 12.10 -9.66
C PHE A 345 2.78 10.78 -9.84
N MET A 346 2.62 10.36 -11.09
CA MET A 346 2.20 9.01 -11.47
C MET A 346 3.44 8.23 -11.84
N LEU A 347 3.91 7.40 -10.91
CA LEU A 347 5.11 6.59 -11.05
C LEU A 347 4.81 5.35 -11.88
N THR A 348 5.58 5.15 -12.94
CA THR A 348 5.56 3.95 -13.75
C THR A 348 6.94 3.32 -13.82
N TYR A 349 7.00 2.00 -13.84
CA TYR A 349 8.21 1.27 -14.23
C TYR A 349 8.00 0.82 -15.67
N ASP A 350 8.49 1.58 -16.65
CA ASP A 350 8.43 1.17 -18.04
C ASP A 350 9.60 0.24 -18.37
N ALA A 351 9.33 -1.05 -18.56
CA ALA A 351 10.34 -2.03 -18.96
C ALA A 351 10.56 -2.07 -20.49
N PHE A 352 9.72 -1.38 -21.27
CA PHE A 352 9.86 -1.28 -22.72
C PHE A 352 10.87 -0.20 -23.12
N GLY A 353 11.21 0.72 -22.23
CA GLY A 353 12.22 1.76 -22.46
C GLY A 353 11.76 2.91 -23.36
N VAL A 354 10.45 3.11 -23.44
CA VAL A 354 9.77 3.99 -24.38
C VAL A 354 9.40 5.32 -23.71
N LEU A 355 8.83 5.27 -22.51
CA LEU A 355 8.30 6.46 -21.84
C LEU A 355 9.43 7.41 -21.45
N PRO A 356 9.23 8.73 -21.65
CA PRO A 356 10.17 9.74 -21.19
C PRO A 356 10.35 9.71 -19.67
N PRO A 357 11.49 10.20 -19.18
CA PRO A 357 11.80 10.17 -17.76
C PRO A 357 10.78 10.98 -16.95
N ILE A 358 10.27 12.08 -17.49
CA ILE A 358 9.12 12.81 -16.93
C ILE A 358 8.29 13.45 -18.04
N SER A 359 6.97 13.49 -17.87
CA SER A 359 6.07 14.25 -18.74
C SER A 359 5.07 15.05 -17.92
N LYS A 360 4.80 16.28 -18.33
CA LYS A 360 3.66 17.06 -17.84
C LYS A 360 2.39 16.52 -18.49
N LEU A 361 1.36 16.28 -17.69
CA LEU A 361 0.08 15.77 -18.19
C LEU A 361 -0.95 16.90 -18.26
N THR A 362 -1.74 16.91 -19.33
CA THR A 362 -3.02 17.64 -19.33
C THR A 362 -4.01 16.99 -18.35
N PRO A 363 -5.09 17.66 -17.93
CA PRO A 363 -6.12 17.05 -17.09
C PRO A 363 -6.70 15.75 -17.69
N GLU A 364 -6.92 15.72 -19.01
CA GLU A 364 -7.43 14.53 -19.71
C GLU A 364 -6.42 13.38 -19.69
N GLN A 365 -5.14 13.69 -19.94
CA GLN A 365 -4.07 12.70 -19.82
C GLN A 365 -3.93 12.19 -18.38
N ALA A 366 -4.05 13.07 -17.38
CA ALA A 366 -4.02 12.67 -15.97
C ALA A 366 -5.13 11.66 -15.66
N MET A 367 -6.36 11.90 -16.14
CA MET A 367 -7.46 10.94 -15.96
C MET A 367 -7.20 9.62 -16.69
N TYR A 368 -6.68 9.69 -17.92
CA TYR A 368 -6.34 8.52 -18.72
C TYR A 368 -5.29 7.63 -18.04
N TYR A 369 -4.14 8.20 -17.66
CA TYR A 369 -3.07 7.46 -17.00
C TYR A 369 -3.44 7.01 -15.59
N PHE A 370 -4.26 7.78 -14.86
CA PHE A 370 -4.78 7.35 -13.56
C PHE A 370 -5.70 6.14 -13.69
N THR A 371 -6.64 6.16 -14.63
CA THR A 371 -7.63 5.08 -14.81
C THR A 371 -6.97 3.79 -15.26
N LEU A 372 -5.89 3.86 -16.03
CA LEU A 372 -5.13 2.69 -16.47
C LEU A 372 -4.12 2.21 -15.42
N GLY A 373 -3.38 3.12 -14.77
CA GLY A 373 -2.41 2.77 -13.74
C GLY A 373 -1.30 1.84 -14.25
N TYR A 374 -0.62 2.24 -15.33
CA TYR A 374 0.38 1.44 -16.02
C TYR A 374 1.69 1.26 -15.24
N THR A 375 2.19 0.02 -15.20
CA THR A 375 3.59 -0.35 -14.90
C THR A 375 3.98 -1.56 -15.74
N ALA A 376 5.24 -1.97 -15.71
CA ALA A 376 5.68 -3.27 -16.20
C ALA A 376 6.22 -4.15 -15.07
N LYS A 377 5.94 -5.45 -15.15
CA LYS A 377 6.63 -6.50 -14.39
C LYS A 377 7.89 -6.90 -15.14
N VAL A 378 8.94 -7.19 -14.37
CA VAL A 378 10.26 -7.55 -14.90
C VAL A 378 10.48 -9.05 -14.76
N ALA A 379 11.21 -9.65 -15.70
CA ALA A 379 11.60 -11.05 -15.60
C ALA A 379 12.43 -11.33 -14.33
N GLY A 380 12.06 -12.35 -13.58
CA GLY A 380 12.76 -12.79 -12.36
C GLY A 380 12.28 -12.17 -11.03
N THR A 381 11.42 -11.14 -11.04
CA THR A 381 10.86 -10.57 -9.80
C THR A 381 9.54 -11.22 -9.35
N GLU A 382 8.90 -12.00 -10.23
CA GLU A 382 7.71 -12.79 -9.93
C GLU A 382 7.80 -14.19 -10.55
N ARG A 383 7.24 -15.18 -9.84
CA ARG A 383 7.27 -16.59 -10.26
C ARG A 383 6.55 -16.76 -11.60
N GLY A 384 7.27 -17.16 -12.65
CA GLY A 384 6.74 -17.46 -13.98
C GLY A 384 6.85 -16.35 -15.03
N VAL A 385 7.48 -15.20 -14.71
CA VAL A 385 7.70 -14.11 -15.68
C VAL A 385 9.10 -14.24 -16.31
N SER A 386 9.16 -14.58 -17.60
CA SER A 386 10.40 -14.72 -18.37
C SER A 386 10.71 -13.51 -19.27
N GLU A 387 9.72 -12.68 -19.57
CA GLU A 387 9.83 -11.48 -20.40
C GLU A 387 9.07 -10.31 -19.73
N PRO A 388 9.42 -9.03 -20.02
CA PRO A 388 8.68 -7.90 -19.50
C PRO A 388 7.20 -7.94 -19.89
N GLN A 389 6.32 -7.77 -18.91
CA GLN A 389 4.88 -7.75 -19.14
C GLN A 389 4.29 -6.42 -18.69
N ALA A 390 3.58 -5.74 -19.59
CA ALA A 390 2.74 -4.61 -19.23
C ALA A 390 1.69 -5.07 -18.20
N THR A 391 1.48 -4.25 -17.18
CA THR A 391 0.52 -4.49 -16.12
C THR A 391 -0.23 -3.19 -15.88
N PHE A 392 -1.55 -3.28 -15.96
CA PHE A 392 -2.45 -2.18 -15.70
C PHE A 392 -3.17 -2.48 -14.38
N SER A 393 -3.24 -1.47 -13.53
CA SER A 393 -3.90 -1.55 -12.25
C SER A 393 -4.57 -0.22 -11.99
N SER A 394 -5.82 -0.12 -12.39
CA SER A 394 -6.60 1.12 -12.32
C SER A 394 -6.43 1.87 -11.01
N CYS A 395 -6.34 3.20 -11.12
CA CYS A 395 -6.10 4.15 -10.03
C CYS A 395 -4.83 3.83 -9.21
N PHE A 396 -3.88 3.10 -9.81
CA PHE A 396 -2.71 2.52 -9.16
C PHE A 396 -3.02 1.61 -7.97
N GLY A 397 -4.25 1.09 -7.86
CA GLY A 397 -4.75 0.45 -6.65
C GLY A 397 -5.88 -0.56 -6.84
N ALA A 398 -6.17 -1.00 -8.08
CA ALA A 398 -7.32 -1.82 -8.44
C ALA A 398 -7.72 -2.92 -7.43
N PRO A 399 -6.80 -3.74 -6.87
CA PRO A 399 -7.16 -4.77 -5.89
C PRO A 399 -7.86 -4.27 -4.62
N PHE A 400 -7.85 -2.97 -4.35
CA PHE A 400 -8.36 -2.35 -3.13
C PHE A 400 -9.55 -1.43 -3.39
N LEU A 401 -10.05 -1.34 -4.64
CA LEU A 401 -11.13 -0.44 -5.05
C LEU A 401 -12.46 -1.21 -5.14
N PRO A 402 -13.41 -0.98 -4.23
CA PRO A 402 -14.70 -1.64 -4.31
C PRO A 402 -15.59 -1.04 -5.40
N ARG A 403 -15.51 0.28 -5.64
CA ARG A 403 -16.32 1.01 -6.64
C ARG A 403 -15.66 0.98 -8.04
N PRO A 404 -16.38 1.31 -9.12
CA PRO A 404 -15.79 1.42 -10.46
C PRO A 404 -14.63 2.43 -10.51
N PRO A 405 -13.53 2.16 -11.25
CA PRO A 405 -12.40 3.09 -11.37
C PRO A 405 -12.77 4.53 -11.78
N LEU A 406 -13.75 4.67 -12.68
CA LEU A 406 -14.23 5.99 -13.13
C LEU A 406 -14.78 6.84 -11.98
N PHE A 407 -15.38 6.22 -10.95
CA PHE A 407 -15.83 6.93 -9.76
C PHE A 407 -14.67 7.63 -9.06
N TYR A 408 -13.53 6.95 -8.90
CA TYR A 408 -12.34 7.54 -8.28
C TYR A 408 -11.63 8.54 -9.21
N ALA A 409 -11.68 8.31 -10.53
CA ALA A 409 -11.15 9.24 -11.51
C ALA A 409 -11.92 10.58 -11.49
N ASP A 410 -13.25 10.54 -11.40
CA ASP A 410 -14.07 11.75 -11.26
C ASP A 410 -13.73 12.51 -9.97
N MET A 411 -13.50 11.81 -8.86
CA MET A 411 -13.03 12.46 -7.63
C MET A 411 -11.67 13.13 -7.81
N LEU A 412 -10.72 12.47 -8.48
CA LEU A 412 -9.41 13.08 -8.77
C LEU A 412 -9.57 14.32 -9.65
N LYS A 413 -10.42 14.25 -10.69
CA LYS A 413 -10.72 15.39 -11.56
C LYS A 413 -11.21 16.59 -10.75
N ASP A 414 -12.21 16.40 -9.89
CA ASP A 414 -12.76 17.47 -9.05
C ASP A 414 -11.67 18.08 -8.15
N LYS A 415 -10.79 17.25 -7.57
CA LYS A 415 -9.68 17.72 -6.74
C LYS A 415 -8.62 18.48 -7.54
N LEU A 416 -8.33 18.07 -8.78
CA LEU A 416 -7.42 18.79 -9.67
C LEU A 416 -7.98 20.15 -10.08
N GLU A 417 -9.26 20.22 -10.45
CA GLU A 417 -9.94 21.48 -10.81
C GLU A 417 -9.94 22.48 -9.64
N GLN A 418 -10.14 22.00 -8.41
CA GLN A 418 -10.15 22.83 -7.21
C GLN A 418 -8.75 23.30 -6.77
N SER A 419 -7.74 22.45 -6.89
CA SER A 419 -6.39 22.72 -6.38
C SER A 419 -5.47 23.40 -7.39
N GLY A 420 -5.69 23.19 -8.69
CA GLY A 420 -4.75 23.57 -9.73
C GLY A 420 -3.44 22.78 -9.67
N ALA A 421 -3.42 21.60 -9.05
CA ALA A 421 -2.22 20.78 -8.93
C ALA A 421 -1.70 20.31 -10.30
N THR A 422 -0.38 20.38 -10.49
CA THR A 422 0.27 19.88 -11.70
C THR A 422 0.50 18.37 -11.59
N VAL A 423 0.13 17.62 -12.63
CA VAL A 423 0.31 16.17 -12.70
C VAL A 423 1.46 15.81 -13.63
N TRP A 424 2.34 14.93 -13.18
CA TRP A 424 3.51 14.44 -13.90
C TRP A 424 3.48 12.92 -14.02
N LEU A 425 3.72 12.39 -15.22
CA LEU A 425 4.05 10.97 -15.43
C LEU A 425 5.56 10.81 -15.28
N LEU A 426 6.02 9.98 -14.33
CA LEU A 426 7.44 9.82 -14.00
C LEU A 426 7.87 8.37 -14.25
N ASN A 427 8.75 8.16 -15.23
CA ASN A 427 9.31 6.84 -15.52
C ASN A 427 10.49 6.55 -14.57
N THR A 428 10.33 5.51 -13.76
CA THR A 428 11.34 4.98 -12.81
C THR A 428 11.91 3.63 -13.27
N GLY A 429 11.49 3.19 -14.46
CA GLY A 429 11.87 1.95 -15.12
C GLY A 429 13.13 2.09 -15.96
N ILE A 430 13.09 1.54 -17.16
CA ILE A 430 14.21 1.42 -18.08
C ILE A 430 14.19 2.58 -19.11
N THR A 431 15.37 2.95 -19.60
CA THR A 431 15.57 3.86 -20.73
C THR A 431 16.74 3.37 -21.61
N GLY A 432 16.82 3.88 -22.84
CA GLY A 432 17.91 3.58 -23.80
C GLY A 432 17.86 2.19 -24.45
N GLY A 433 16.70 1.54 -24.41
CA GLY A 433 16.46 0.21 -24.96
C GLY A 433 15.42 -0.55 -24.12
N PRO A 434 14.91 -1.69 -24.60
CA PRO A 434 14.04 -2.54 -23.80
C PRO A 434 14.82 -3.18 -22.64
N TYR A 435 14.12 -3.73 -21.65
CA TYR A 435 14.75 -4.50 -20.58
C TYR A 435 15.72 -5.57 -21.12
N GLY A 436 16.90 -5.66 -20.50
CA GLY A 436 18.02 -6.50 -20.96
C GLY A 436 19.01 -5.78 -21.88
N VAL A 437 18.61 -4.68 -22.51
CA VAL A 437 19.47 -3.81 -23.35
C VAL A 437 19.62 -2.42 -22.71
N GLY A 438 18.50 -1.82 -22.34
CA GLY A 438 18.46 -0.52 -21.66
C GLY A 438 18.91 -0.58 -20.21
N ASN A 439 19.00 0.59 -19.58
CA ASN A 439 19.40 0.73 -18.19
C ASN A 439 18.29 1.35 -17.36
N ARG A 440 18.24 1.01 -16.07
CA ARG A 440 17.30 1.65 -15.15
C ARG A 440 17.61 3.15 -15.03
N MET A 441 16.56 3.96 -14.96
CA MET A 441 16.68 5.40 -14.70
C MET A 441 17.54 5.66 -13.47
N PRO A 442 18.61 6.48 -13.58
CA PRO A 442 19.48 6.77 -12.45
C PRO A 442 18.71 7.49 -11.34
N LEU A 443 18.65 6.89 -10.15
CA LEU A 443 17.94 7.45 -8.99
C LEU A 443 18.31 8.92 -8.68
N PRO A 444 19.60 9.35 -8.74
CA PRO A 444 19.95 10.76 -8.55
C PRO A 444 19.27 11.70 -9.57
N GLN A 445 19.14 11.26 -10.83
CA GLN A 445 18.49 12.06 -11.88
C GLN A 445 16.97 12.04 -11.71
N THR A 446 16.38 10.92 -11.31
CA THR A 446 14.95 10.87 -10.94
C THR A 446 14.63 11.82 -9.79
N ARG A 447 15.47 11.89 -8.75
CA ARG A 447 15.31 12.86 -7.64
C ARG A 447 15.46 14.31 -8.12
N ALA A 448 16.37 14.59 -9.05
CA ALA A 448 16.51 15.92 -9.64
C ALA A 448 15.24 16.34 -10.41
N LEU A 449 14.63 15.42 -11.18
CA LEU A 449 13.35 15.67 -11.86
C LEU A 449 12.20 15.93 -10.87
N VAL A 450 12.09 15.13 -9.81
CA VAL A 450 11.09 15.34 -8.75
C VAL A 450 11.28 16.71 -8.10
N THR A 451 12.51 17.06 -7.75
CA THR A 451 12.84 18.37 -7.13
C THR A 451 12.43 19.52 -8.04
N ALA A 452 12.82 19.47 -9.32
CA ALA A 452 12.53 20.50 -10.30
C ALA A 452 11.02 20.61 -10.66
N ALA A 453 10.27 19.51 -10.55
CA ALA A 453 8.82 19.51 -10.70
C ALA A 453 8.14 20.16 -9.49
N VAL A 454 8.59 19.84 -8.28
CA VAL A 454 8.01 20.35 -7.03
C VAL A 454 8.31 21.84 -6.81
N ASP A 455 9.54 22.29 -7.10
CA ASP A 455 9.92 23.71 -6.95
C ASP A 455 9.44 24.61 -8.12
N GLY A 456 8.76 24.01 -9.10
CA GLY A 456 8.21 24.69 -10.28
C GLY A 456 9.25 25.09 -11.32
N THR A 457 10.50 24.61 -11.23
CA THR A 457 11.54 24.85 -12.23
C THR A 457 11.14 24.30 -13.59
N LEU A 458 10.60 23.09 -13.66
CA LEU A 458 10.17 22.48 -14.93
C LEU A 458 9.03 23.27 -15.59
N GLU A 459 8.08 23.76 -14.79
CA GLU A 459 6.91 24.50 -15.31
C GLU A 459 7.27 25.81 -16.00
N LYS A 460 8.40 26.42 -15.63
CA LYS A 460 8.92 27.66 -16.25
C LYS A 460 9.72 27.40 -17.53
N GLY A 461 10.02 26.14 -17.83
CA GLY A 461 10.82 25.73 -18.98
C GLY A 461 10.02 25.64 -20.28
N SER A 462 10.68 25.15 -21.33
CA SER A 462 10.05 24.80 -22.60
C SER A 462 9.87 23.28 -22.70
N PHE A 463 8.86 22.85 -23.43
CA PHE A 463 8.48 21.45 -23.59
C PHE A 463 8.54 21.03 -25.06
N ASN A 464 8.89 19.77 -25.29
CA ASN A 464 8.77 19.08 -26.56
C ASN A 464 7.67 18.02 -26.45
N GLU A 465 6.93 17.81 -27.52
CA GLU A 465 5.92 16.75 -27.59
C GLU A 465 6.57 15.41 -28.01
N VAL A 466 6.18 14.32 -27.35
CA VAL A 466 6.47 12.95 -27.79
C VAL A 466 5.29 12.45 -28.64
N PRO A 467 5.43 12.38 -29.98
CA PRO A 467 4.27 12.26 -30.87
C PRO A 467 3.42 11.01 -30.68
N VAL A 468 4.01 9.88 -30.25
CA VAL A 468 3.28 8.61 -30.09
C VAL A 468 2.25 8.68 -28.96
N PHE A 469 2.50 9.47 -27.92
CA PHE A 469 1.65 9.56 -26.74
C PHE A 469 1.05 10.96 -26.53
N GLY A 470 1.47 11.95 -27.33
CA GLY A 470 1.12 13.36 -27.13
C GLY A 470 1.61 13.93 -25.79
N LEU A 471 2.67 13.35 -25.21
CA LEU A 471 3.19 13.75 -23.90
C LEU A 471 4.13 14.95 -24.00
N GLU A 472 3.98 15.92 -23.11
CA GLU A 472 4.87 17.08 -23.01
C GLU A 472 6.08 16.77 -22.11
N VAL A 473 7.29 16.83 -22.65
CA VAL A 473 8.54 16.52 -21.95
C VAL A 473 9.39 17.78 -21.85
N PRO A 474 9.95 18.13 -20.67
CA PRO A 474 10.80 19.30 -20.55
C PRO A 474 12.04 19.18 -21.43
N THR A 475 12.44 20.29 -22.04
CA THR A 475 13.63 20.39 -22.90
C THR A 475 14.95 20.31 -22.13
N SER A 476 14.94 20.64 -20.84
CA SER A 476 16.11 20.57 -19.95
C SER A 476 15.67 20.45 -18.49
N CYS A 477 16.53 19.89 -17.64
CA CYS A 477 16.36 19.87 -16.19
C CYS A 477 17.74 19.92 -15.52
N PRO A 478 17.98 20.81 -14.54
CA PRO A 478 19.23 20.81 -13.79
C PRO A 478 19.52 19.43 -13.17
N GLY A 479 20.77 18.96 -13.30
CA GLY A 479 21.20 17.68 -12.74
C GLY A 479 20.76 16.43 -13.52
N VAL A 480 20.17 16.61 -14.71
CA VAL A 480 19.71 15.51 -15.58
C VAL A 480 20.44 15.60 -16.93
N ASP A 481 20.86 14.47 -17.48
CA ASP A 481 21.42 14.42 -18.83
C ASP A 481 20.30 14.70 -19.85
N GLU A 482 20.47 15.75 -20.65
CA GLU A 482 19.49 16.16 -21.68
C GLU A 482 19.15 15.03 -22.65
N LYS A 483 20.09 14.11 -22.91
CA LYS A 483 19.80 12.94 -23.75
C LYS A 483 18.67 12.08 -23.18
N LEU A 484 18.57 11.94 -21.86
CA LEU A 484 17.54 11.14 -21.23
C LEU A 484 16.14 11.74 -21.41
N LEU A 485 16.04 13.06 -21.58
CA LEU A 485 14.77 13.74 -21.84
C LEU A 485 14.25 13.46 -23.26
N GLU A 486 15.06 12.84 -24.12
CA GLU A 486 14.67 12.41 -25.45
C GLU A 486 14.89 10.88 -25.59
N PRO A 487 13.96 10.04 -25.12
CA PRO A 487 14.13 8.58 -25.08
C PRO A 487 14.62 7.98 -26.39
N LYS A 488 14.04 8.41 -27.52
CA LYS A 488 14.44 7.95 -28.86
C LYS A 488 15.93 8.17 -29.16
N LYS A 489 16.54 9.25 -28.66
CA LYS A 489 17.98 9.54 -28.84
C LYS A 489 18.87 8.69 -27.94
N CYS A 490 18.32 8.07 -26.90
CA CYS A 490 19.04 7.14 -26.04
C CYS A 490 19.12 5.72 -26.62
N TRP A 491 18.27 5.39 -27.61
CA TRP A 491 18.29 4.08 -28.25
C TRP A 491 19.39 4.02 -29.32
N ASN A 492 20.07 2.88 -29.40
CA ASN A 492 21.06 2.63 -30.45
C ASN A 492 20.41 2.60 -31.84
N ASP A 493 19.18 2.06 -31.94
CA ASP A 493 18.38 2.03 -33.16
C ASP A 493 17.06 2.81 -32.94
N PRO A 494 16.93 4.03 -33.52
CA PRO A 494 15.70 4.81 -33.45
C PRO A 494 14.47 4.14 -34.08
N ALA A 495 14.64 3.21 -35.02
CA ALA A 495 13.53 2.46 -35.62
C ALA A 495 13.01 1.37 -34.67
N GLU A 496 13.89 0.79 -33.85
CA GLU A 496 13.51 -0.15 -32.79
C GLU A 496 12.68 0.57 -31.71
N TYR A 497 13.07 1.79 -31.35
CA TYR A 497 12.27 2.65 -30.47
C TYR A 497 10.87 2.87 -31.05
N ASP A 498 10.74 3.25 -32.33
CA ASP A 498 9.45 3.52 -32.96
C ASP A 498 8.53 2.28 -32.94
N SER A 499 9.11 1.10 -33.22
CA SER A 499 8.41 -0.18 -33.15
C SER A 499 7.89 -0.48 -31.74
N LYS A 500 8.76 -0.30 -30.72
CA LYS A 500 8.40 -0.55 -29.32
C LYS A 500 7.41 0.48 -28.77
N ALA A 501 7.50 1.72 -29.22
CA ALA A 501 6.56 2.77 -28.86
C ALA A 501 5.16 2.48 -29.43
N ALA A 502 5.07 2.02 -30.68
CA ALA A 502 3.81 1.58 -31.28
C ALA A 502 3.23 0.34 -30.58
N GLU A 503 4.08 -0.62 -30.20
CA GLU A 503 3.65 -1.80 -29.42
C GLU A 503 3.06 -1.37 -28.06
N LEU A 504 3.73 -0.48 -27.34
CA LEU A 504 3.23 0.00 -26.05
C LEU A 504 1.93 0.79 -26.21
N ALA A 505 1.84 1.69 -27.20
CA ALA A 505 0.63 2.46 -27.48
C ALA A 505 -0.57 1.54 -27.78
N ALA A 506 -0.38 0.49 -28.59
CA ALA A 506 -1.43 -0.48 -28.88
C ALA A 506 -1.95 -1.19 -27.61
N ARG A 507 -1.07 -1.49 -26.64
CA ARG A 507 -1.47 -2.08 -25.34
C ARG A 507 -2.28 -1.11 -24.49
N PHE A 508 -1.93 0.18 -24.52
CA PHE A 508 -2.68 1.24 -23.86
C PHE A 508 -4.08 1.40 -24.47
N GLU A 509 -4.20 1.30 -25.80
CA GLU A 509 -5.48 1.31 -26.51
C GLU A 509 -6.33 0.07 -26.21
N GLU A 510 -5.71 -1.12 -26.20
CA GLU A 510 -6.38 -2.40 -25.88
C GLU A 510 -6.93 -2.41 -24.45
N GLU A 511 -6.17 -1.92 -23.46
CA GLU A 511 -6.61 -1.87 -22.07
C GLU A 511 -7.71 -0.80 -21.85
N PHE A 512 -7.69 0.29 -22.61
CA PHE A 512 -8.67 1.36 -22.47
C PHE A 512 -10.03 1.04 -23.11
N ALA A 513 -10.04 0.19 -24.13
CA ALA A 513 -11.25 -0.24 -24.85
C ALA A 513 -12.08 -1.25 -24.04
#